data_AF-A0A9D1HS66-F1
#
_entry.id   AF-A0A9D1HS66-F1
#
_cell.length_a   1.000
_cell.length_b   1.000
_cell.length_c   1.000
_cell.angle_alpha   90.00
_cell.angle_beta   90.00
_cell.angle_gamma   90.00
#
_symmetry.space_group_name_H-M   'P 1'
#
loop_
_entity.id
_entity.type
_entity.pdbx_description
1 polymer ?
#
loop_
_entity_poly.entity_id
_entity_poly.type
_entity_poly.pdbx_seq_one_letter_code
_entity_poly.pdbx_strand_id
1 'polypeptide(L)'
;MKTKEEMLRMLAVLTDEDRPYPERLEAYEYLLEDCDEIVDDMLEKFYVSEGETGKMLIEILAGYKGNPAIYMGLVSYLYKGEDVALFARLLGSYGDERAIDLLKGFAEEYELNYNEYMEVRNAVEQLGGYFDDDKDYSDDPFYRYLKGLDEPETDSRRSPFENIFAPAEGADAEDGEDDGCGCDDDCDCEDDECDDDGCDCHHHRHG
;
A
#
# COMPACT_ATOMS: atom_id res chain seq x y z
N MET A 1 -12.60 -22.51 -23.96
CA MET A 1 -11.71 -23.47 -23.27
C MET A 1 -10.44 -23.54 -24.09
N LYS A 2 -9.29 -23.24 -23.47
CA LYS A 2 -7.99 -23.30 -24.14
C LYS A 2 -7.68 -24.75 -24.47
N THR A 3 -7.11 -25.02 -25.64
CA THR A 3 -6.65 -26.38 -25.96
C THR A 3 -5.22 -26.57 -25.49
N LYS A 4 -4.84 -27.79 -25.07
CA LYS A 4 -3.45 -28.09 -24.70
C LYS A 4 -2.44 -27.72 -25.79
N GLU A 5 -2.80 -27.91 -27.06
CA GLU A 5 -1.94 -27.54 -28.18
C GLU A 5 -1.71 -26.02 -28.28
N GLU A 6 -2.75 -25.21 -28.05
CA GLU A 6 -2.61 -23.75 -28.01
C GLU A 6 -1.79 -23.28 -26.80
N MET A 7 -2.02 -23.88 -25.64
CA MET A 7 -1.26 -23.58 -24.41
C MET A 7 0.24 -23.86 -24.60
N LEU A 8 0.59 -25.02 -25.16
CA LEU A 8 1.98 -25.37 -25.47
C LEU A 8 2.60 -24.45 -26.53
N ARG A 9 1.81 -23.99 -27.51
CA ARG A 9 2.27 -23.02 -28.50
C ARG A 9 2.59 -21.68 -27.85
N MET A 10 1.74 -21.19 -26.95
CA MET A 10 2.00 -19.94 -26.23
C MET A 10 3.20 -20.07 -25.29
N LEU A 11 3.37 -21.21 -24.62
CA LEU A 11 4.57 -21.47 -23.82
C LEU A 11 5.84 -21.45 -24.67
N ALA A 12 5.80 -21.99 -25.89
CA ALA A 12 6.91 -21.91 -26.82
C ALA A 12 7.21 -20.46 -27.26
N VAL A 13 6.19 -19.63 -27.46
CA VAL A 13 6.38 -18.19 -27.79
C VAL A 13 6.99 -17.44 -26.60
N LEU A 14 6.49 -17.65 -25.38
CA LEU A 14 6.99 -16.97 -24.18
C LEU A 14 8.47 -17.24 -23.91
N THR A 15 8.88 -18.50 -24.12
CA THR A 15 10.23 -19.01 -23.81
C THR A 15 11.24 -18.80 -24.94
N ASP A 16 10.83 -18.26 -26.08
CA ASP A 16 11.68 -17.97 -27.23
C ASP A 16 12.24 -16.54 -27.11
N GLU A 17 13.45 -16.40 -26.57
CA GLU A 17 14.08 -15.09 -26.32
C GLU A 17 14.49 -14.33 -27.58
N ASP A 18 14.51 -15.00 -28.74
CA ASP A 18 14.76 -14.35 -30.03
C ASP A 18 13.51 -13.60 -30.54
N ARG A 19 12.34 -13.81 -29.92
CA ARG A 19 11.10 -13.11 -30.29
C ARG A 19 11.02 -11.71 -29.70
N PRO A 20 10.33 -10.78 -30.41
CA PRO A 20 10.03 -9.47 -29.87
C PRO A 20 9.30 -9.56 -28.52
N TYR A 21 9.69 -8.71 -27.57
CA TYR A 21 9.07 -8.64 -26.25
C TYR A 21 7.53 -8.54 -26.29
N PRO A 22 6.89 -7.73 -27.17
CA PRO A 22 5.43 -7.69 -27.26
C PRO A 22 4.77 -9.04 -27.56
N GLU A 23 5.37 -9.88 -28.43
CA GLU A 23 4.83 -11.21 -28.72
C GLU A 23 4.93 -12.13 -27.51
N ARG A 24 6.04 -12.04 -26.77
CA ARG A 24 6.24 -12.81 -25.53
C ARG A 24 5.27 -12.37 -24.44
N LEU A 25 4.97 -11.07 -24.36
CA LEU A 25 4.01 -10.52 -23.42
C LEU A 25 2.58 -10.99 -23.71
N GLU A 26 2.17 -11.02 -24.98
CA GLU A 26 0.86 -11.59 -25.37
C GLU A 26 0.74 -13.07 -24.96
N ALA A 27 1.83 -13.85 -25.11
CA ALA A 27 1.87 -15.23 -24.66
C ALA A 27 1.82 -15.35 -23.13
N TYR A 28 2.50 -14.47 -22.40
CA TYR A 28 2.45 -14.38 -20.95
C TYR A 28 1.04 -14.10 -20.44
N GLU A 29 0.39 -13.06 -20.97
CA GLU A 29 -0.99 -12.71 -20.61
C GLU A 29 -1.96 -13.85 -20.90
N TYR A 30 -1.76 -14.55 -22.02
CA TYR A 30 -2.54 -15.74 -22.33
C TYR A 30 -2.34 -16.86 -21.29
N LEU A 31 -1.15 -17.05 -20.74
CA LEU A 31 -0.84 -18.17 -19.85
C LEU A 31 -1.23 -17.95 -18.38
N LEU A 32 -1.58 -16.72 -17.99
CA LEU A 32 -1.92 -16.36 -16.60
C LEU A 32 -3.19 -17.04 -16.05
N GLU A 33 -4.11 -17.48 -16.91
CA GLU A 33 -5.41 -18.03 -16.51
C GLU A 33 -5.68 -19.37 -17.20
N ASP A 34 -6.38 -20.30 -16.54
CA ASP A 34 -6.90 -21.54 -17.15
C ASP A 34 -5.88 -22.38 -17.96
N CYS A 35 -4.67 -22.62 -17.40
CA CYS A 35 -3.61 -23.41 -18.04
C CYS A 35 -3.06 -24.56 -17.17
N ASP A 36 -3.91 -25.17 -16.33
CA ASP A 36 -3.54 -26.27 -15.43
C ASP A 36 -2.99 -27.51 -16.15
N GLU A 37 -3.45 -27.78 -17.38
CA GLU A 37 -3.02 -28.95 -18.16
C GLU A 37 -1.54 -28.94 -18.61
N ILE A 38 -0.84 -27.80 -18.48
CA ILE A 38 0.56 -27.63 -18.91
C ILE A 38 1.47 -27.15 -17.77
N VAL A 39 1.04 -27.24 -16.51
CA VAL A 39 1.86 -26.81 -15.35
C VAL A 39 3.20 -27.56 -15.28
N ASP A 40 3.20 -28.86 -15.55
CA ASP A 40 4.43 -29.64 -15.60
C ASP A 40 5.37 -29.17 -16.73
N ASP A 41 4.81 -28.87 -17.92
CA ASP A 41 5.56 -28.32 -19.04
C ASP A 41 6.16 -26.94 -18.70
N MET A 42 5.41 -26.08 -18.00
CA MET A 42 5.88 -24.78 -17.52
C MET A 42 7.01 -24.92 -16.50
N LEU A 43 6.90 -25.89 -15.57
CA LEU A 43 7.94 -26.19 -14.58
C LEU A 43 9.23 -26.69 -15.25
N GLU A 44 9.13 -27.58 -16.24
CA GLU A 44 10.30 -28.05 -17.01
C GLU A 44 11.04 -26.89 -17.67
N LYS A 45 10.31 -25.93 -18.24
CA LYS A 45 10.91 -24.71 -18.82
C LYS A 45 11.50 -23.81 -17.76
N PHE A 46 10.82 -23.64 -16.63
CA PHE A 46 11.29 -22.82 -15.53
C PHE A 46 12.67 -23.28 -15.00
N TYR A 47 12.89 -24.59 -14.85
CA TYR A 47 14.17 -25.11 -14.35
C TYR A 47 15.39 -24.80 -15.22
N VAL A 48 15.19 -24.46 -16.49
CA VAL A 48 16.28 -24.14 -17.44
C VAL A 48 16.26 -22.68 -17.88
N SER A 49 15.36 -21.87 -17.34
CA SER A 49 15.21 -20.45 -17.68
C SER A 49 15.81 -19.58 -16.57
N GLU A 50 16.42 -18.47 -16.98
CA GLU A 50 16.94 -17.44 -16.08
C GLU A 50 16.38 -16.06 -16.50
N GLY A 51 16.67 -15.03 -15.70
CA GLY A 51 16.28 -13.65 -15.99
C GLY A 51 14.78 -13.49 -16.23
N GLU A 52 14.43 -12.65 -17.19
CA GLU A 52 13.04 -12.26 -17.47
C GLU A 52 12.14 -13.45 -17.84
N THR A 53 12.64 -14.41 -18.62
CA THR A 53 11.87 -15.61 -19.00
C THR A 53 11.52 -16.45 -17.77
N GLY A 54 12.50 -16.66 -16.88
CA GLY A 54 12.28 -17.37 -15.63
C GLY A 54 11.30 -16.63 -14.71
N LYS A 55 11.40 -15.29 -14.64
CA LYS A 55 10.50 -14.42 -13.88
C LYS A 55 9.05 -14.53 -14.37
N MET A 56 8.81 -14.38 -15.67
CA MET A 56 7.48 -14.55 -16.28
C MET A 56 6.87 -15.92 -15.97
N LEU A 57 7.67 -16.99 -16.09
CA LEU A 57 7.21 -18.35 -15.82
C LEU A 57 6.82 -18.54 -14.35
N ILE A 58 7.63 -18.05 -13.40
CA ILE A 58 7.30 -18.22 -11.98
C ILE A 58 6.10 -17.36 -11.54
N GLU A 59 5.90 -16.19 -12.17
CA GLU A 59 4.69 -15.38 -11.98
C GLU A 59 3.42 -16.13 -12.41
N ILE A 60 3.43 -16.77 -13.57
CA ILE A 60 2.32 -17.64 -14.02
C ILE A 60 2.14 -18.81 -13.06
N LEU A 61 3.24 -19.49 -12.72
CA LEU A 61 3.21 -20.67 -11.86
C LEU A 61 2.68 -20.36 -10.45
N ALA A 62 2.88 -19.14 -9.94
CA ALA A 62 2.35 -18.71 -8.64
C ALA A 62 0.82 -18.83 -8.51
N GLY A 63 0.09 -18.83 -9.64
CA GLY A 63 -1.36 -19.10 -9.65
C GLY A 63 -1.74 -20.53 -9.24
N TYR A 64 -0.82 -21.49 -9.36
CA TYR A 64 -1.05 -22.91 -9.12
C TYR A 64 -0.56 -23.33 -7.71
N LYS A 65 -1.44 -23.13 -6.73
CA LYS A 65 -1.16 -23.33 -5.30
C LYS A 65 -0.87 -24.78 -4.91
N GLY A 66 -0.12 -24.97 -3.83
CA GLY A 66 0.10 -26.27 -3.20
C GLY A 66 1.23 -27.13 -3.80
N ASN A 67 1.88 -26.68 -4.87
CA ASN A 67 3.07 -27.32 -5.44
C ASN A 67 4.38 -26.83 -4.77
N PRO A 68 5.11 -27.68 -4.03
CA PRO A 68 6.34 -27.27 -3.33
C PRO A 68 7.43 -26.69 -4.24
N ALA A 69 7.51 -27.13 -5.50
CA ALA A 69 8.51 -26.61 -6.44
C ALA A 69 8.26 -25.13 -6.77
N ILE A 70 6.99 -24.76 -6.93
CA ILE A 70 6.58 -23.37 -7.20
C ILE A 70 6.89 -22.50 -5.99
N TYR A 71 6.52 -22.96 -4.79
CA TYR A 71 6.88 -22.26 -3.54
C TYR A 71 8.39 -22.02 -3.43
N MET A 72 9.21 -23.05 -3.67
CA MET A 72 10.67 -22.92 -3.62
C MET A 72 11.22 -21.99 -4.72
N GLY A 73 10.58 -21.97 -5.90
CA GLY A 73 10.88 -21.00 -6.95
C GLY A 73 10.66 -19.55 -6.48
N LEU A 74 9.49 -19.27 -5.91
CA LEU A 74 9.16 -17.94 -5.36
C LEU A 74 10.16 -17.50 -4.27
N VAL A 75 10.48 -18.40 -3.34
CA VAL A 75 11.48 -18.16 -2.30
C VAL A 75 12.85 -17.86 -2.91
N SER A 76 13.28 -18.63 -3.91
CA SER A 76 14.57 -18.44 -4.58
C SER A 76 14.69 -17.04 -5.19
N TYR A 77 13.65 -16.56 -5.87
CA TYR A 77 13.65 -15.22 -6.48
C TYR A 77 13.66 -14.11 -5.42
N LEU A 78 12.91 -14.25 -4.32
CA LEU A 78 12.98 -13.32 -3.19
C LEU A 78 14.42 -13.16 -2.68
N TYR A 79 15.11 -14.27 -2.42
CA TYR A 79 16.49 -14.26 -1.89
C TYR A 79 17.57 -13.84 -2.91
N LYS A 80 17.28 -13.91 -4.22
CA LYS A 80 18.14 -13.29 -5.23
C LYS A 80 18.06 -11.76 -5.23
N GLY A 81 17.09 -11.19 -4.53
CA GLY A 81 16.81 -9.74 -4.55
C GLY A 81 16.22 -9.28 -5.88
N GLU A 82 15.68 -10.20 -6.68
CA GLU A 82 15.03 -9.86 -7.94
C GLU A 82 13.62 -9.35 -7.63
N ASP A 83 13.38 -8.04 -7.68
CA ASP A 83 12.04 -7.45 -7.49
C ASP A 83 11.34 -7.94 -6.20
N VAL A 84 11.97 -7.66 -5.05
CA VAL A 84 11.53 -8.12 -3.72
C VAL A 84 10.05 -7.85 -3.47
N ALA A 85 9.57 -6.66 -3.85
CA ALA A 85 8.17 -6.26 -3.72
C ALA A 85 7.22 -7.23 -4.44
N LEU A 86 7.53 -7.57 -5.70
CA LEU A 86 6.75 -8.54 -6.46
C LEU A 86 6.73 -9.92 -5.78
N PHE A 87 7.89 -10.46 -5.42
CA PHE A 87 7.95 -11.84 -4.88
C PHE A 87 7.37 -11.96 -3.49
N ALA A 88 7.44 -10.92 -2.66
CA ALA A 88 6.70 -10.84 -1.41
C ALA A 88 5.19 -10.95 -1.66
N ARG A 89 4.64 -10.12 -2.56
CA ARG A 89 3.23 -10.18 -2.97
C ARG A 89 2.82 -11.54 -3.50
N LEU A 90 3.65 -12.16 -4.36
CA LEU A 90 3.38 -13.49 -4.90
C LEU A 90 3.36 -14.54 -3.78
N LEU A 91 4.31 -14.55 -2.84
CA LEU A 91 4.32 -15.45 -1.70
C LEU A 91 3.06 -15.30 -0.82
N GLY A 92 2.62 -14.07 -0.54
CA GLY A 92 1.38 -13.80 0.18
C GLY A 92 0.16 -14.36 -0.54
N SER A 93 0.05 -14.13 -1.84
CA SER A 93 -1.07 -14.61 -2.66
C SER A 93 -1.05 -16.13 -2.90
N TYR A 94 0.14 -16.74 -2.96
CA TYR A 94 0.34 -18.18 -3.08
C TYR A 94 -0.30 -18.92 -1.90
N GLY A 95 -0.26 -18.33 -0.70
CA GLY A 95 -1.09 -18.76 0.43
C GLY A 95 -0.48 -19.87 1.30
N ASP A 96 0.83 -20.08 1.22
CA ASP A 96 1.53 -21.06 2.05
C ASP A 96 2.03 -20.41 3.35
N GLU A 97 1.51 -20.85 4.49
CA GLU A 97 1.80 -20.27 5.82
C GLU A 97 3.29 -20.28 6.18
N ARG A 98 4.08 -21.17 5.58
CA ARG A 98 5.55 -21.21 5.77
C ARG A 98 6.23 -19.93 5.31
N ALA A 99 5.60 -19.18 4.41
CA ALA A 99 6.11 -17.87 3.99
C ALA A 99 6.10 -16.83 5.11
N ILE A 100 5.30 -16.98 6.17
CA ILE A 100 5.22 -15.99 7.27
C ILE A 100 6.59 -15.81 7.94
N ASP A 101 7.14 -16.90 8.48
CA ASP A 101 8.42 -16.84 9.21
C ASP A 101 9.58 -16.51 8.27
N LEU A 102 9.50 -16.98 7.01
CA LEU A 102 10.48 -16.69 5.98
C LEU A 102 10.54 -15.20 5.62
N LEU A 103 9.38 -14.58 5.40
CA LEU A 103 9.26 -13.16 5.05
C LEU A 103 9.71 -12.25 6.19
N LYS A 104 9.37 -12.61 7.43
CA LYS A 104 9.86 -11.91 8.63
C LYS A 104 11.37 -12.00 8.75
N GLY A 105 11.93 -13.22 8.67
CA GLY A 105 13.37 -13.42 8.71
C GLY A 105 14.10 -12.67 7.59
N PHE A 106 13.51 -12.64 6.39
CA PHE A 106 14.05 -11.86 5.27
C PHE A 106 14.10 -10.35 5.58
N ALA A 107 13.03 -9.77 6.13
CA ALA A 107 13.02 -8.35 6.51
C ALA A 107 13.91 -8.01 7.72
N GLU A 108 14.24 -8.99 8.55
CA GLU A 108 15.23 -8.84 9.63
C GLU A 108 16.67 -8.89 9.11
N GLU A 109 16.94 -9.74 8.11
CA GLU A 109 18.28 -9.96 7.56
C GLU A 109 18.69 -8.89 6.54
N TYR A 110 17.73 -8.40 5.74
CA TYR A 110 17.98 -7.49 4.63
C TYR A 110 17.40 -6.09 4.88
N GLU A 111 18.13 -5.07 4.44
CA GLU A 111 17.67 -3.68 4.44
C GLU A 111 16.69 -3.47 3.28
N LEU A 112 15.41 -3.30 3.61
CA LEU A 112 14.33 -3.09 2.64
C LEU A 112 14.03 -1.60 2.51
N ASN A 113 13.79 -1.13 1.29
CA ASN A 113 13.17 0.18 1.10
C ASN A 113 11.68 0.15 1.53
N TYR A 114 11.03 1.32 1.61
CA TYR A 114 9.67 1.39 2.13
C TYR A 114 8.66 0.57 1.30
N ASN A 115 8.79 0.55 -0.03
CA ASN A 115 7.89 -0.22 -0.90
C ASN A 115 8.03 -1.73 -0.67
N GLU A 116 9.27 -2.22 -0.62
CA GLU A 116 9.57 -3.64 -0.35
C GLU A 116 9.08 -4.08 1.02
N TYR A 117 9.35 -3.27 2.05
CA TYR A 117 8.86 -3.52 3.41
C TYR A 117 7.34 -3.64 3.44
N MET A 118 6.63 -2.72 2.78
CA MET A 118 5.17 -2.73 2.75
C MET A 118 4.61 -4.00 2.09
N GLU A 119 5.20 -4.45 0.98
CA GLU A 119 4.77 -5.71 0.33
C GLU A 119 5.08 -6.94 1.18
N VAL A 120 6.23 -6.97 1.88
CA VAL A 120 6.55 -8.04 2.84
C VAL A 120 5.53 -8.06 3.98
N ARG A 121 5.21 -6.91 4.56
CA ARG A 121 4.21 -6.78 5.63
C ARG A 121 2.83 -7.24 5.16
N ASN A 122 2.38 -6.72 4.01
CA ASN A 122 1.08 -7.08 3.41
C ASN A 122 0.98 -8.58 3.14
N ALA A 123 2.06 -9.20 2.63
CA ALA A 123 2.10 -10.64 2.39
C ALA A 123 1.99 -11.45 3.68
N VAL A 124 2.67 -11.05 4.75
CA VAL A 124 2.57 -11.71 6.06
C VAL A 124 1.16 -11.58 6.64
N GLU A 125 0.56 -10.38 6.58
CA GLU A 125 -0.81 -10.13 7.05
C GLU A 125 -1.84 -10.93 6.24
N GLN A 126 -1.67 -11.01 4.92
CA GLN A 126 -2.53 -11.80 4.03
C GLN A 126 -2.52 -13.29 4.39
N LEU A 127 -1.40 -13.81 4.87
CA LEU A 127 -1.25 -15.19 5.34
C LEU A 127 -1.78 -15.39 6.77
N GLY A 128 -2.28 -14.35 7.43
CA GLY A 128 -2.78 -14.39 8.81
C GLY A 128 -1.68 -14.22 9.86
N GLY A 129 -0.47 -13.85 9.45
CA GLY A 129 0.60 -13.47 10.35
C GLY A 129 0.43 -12.04 10.87
N TYR A 130 1.07 -11.76 12.00
CA TYR A 130 1.22 -10.40 12.51
C TYR A 130 2.66 -9.94 12.28
N PHE A 131 2.85 -8.73 11.79
CA PHE A 131 4.17 -8.17 11.50
C PHE A 131 4.29 -6.84 12.24
N ASP A 132 5.17 -6.81 13.24
CA ASP A 132 5.48 -5.61 14.01
C ASP A 132 6.90 -5.19 13.65
N ASP A 133 7.07 -3.92 13.30
CA ASP A 133 8.38 -3.34 13.00
C ASP A 133 8.33 -1.85 13.32
N ASP A 134 9.34 -1.36 14.02
CA ASP A 134 9.50 0.02 14.46
C ASP A 134 10.50 0.80 13.60
N LYS A 135 10.89 0.25 12.44
CA LYS A 135 11.75 0.93 11.46
C LYS A 135 11.21 2.29 11.03
N ASP A 136 12.13 3.26 11.00
CA ASP A 136 11.88 4.61 10.49
C ASP A 136 12.20 4.68 8.99
N TYR A 137 11.19 5.06 8.20
CA TYR A 137 11.28 5.27 6.77
C TYR A 137 11.20 6.75 6.38
N SER A 138 11.34 7.69 7.33
CA SER A 138 11.21 9.13 7.10
C SER A 138 12.15 9.72 6.05
N ASP A 139 13.29 9.06 5.82
CA ASP A 139 14.28 9.42 4.79
C ASP A 139 14.09 8.67 3.45
N ASP A 140 13.20 7.67 3.37
CA ASP A 140 12.97 6.90 2.14
C ASP A 140 12.26 7.76 1.07
N PRO A 141 12.77 7.82 -0.18
CA PRO A 141 12.19 8.68 -1.22
C PRO A 141 10.71 8.39 -1.53
N PHE A 142 10.32 7.11 -1.54
CA PHE A 142 8.95 6.71 -1.81
C PHE A 142 8.03 7.03 -0.63
N TYR A 143 8.50 6.81 0.61
CA TYR A 143 7.78 7.22 1.81
C TYR A 143 7.56 8.74 1.85
N ARG A 144 8.61 9.53 1.62
CA ARG A 144 8.55 10.99 1.62
C ARG A 144 7.58 11.52 0.57
N TYR A 145 7.59 10.95 -0.63
CA TYR A 145 6.63 11.27 -1.68
C TYR A 145 5.19 11.00 -1.22
N LEU A 146 4.91 9.80 -0.69
CA LEU A 146 3.57 9.43 -0.20
C LEU A 146 3.09 10.30 0.96
N LYS A 147 4.01 10.77 1.82
CA LYS A 147 3.71 11.65 2.95
C LYS A 147 3.77 13.14 2.61
N GLY A 148 4.14 13.49 1.37
CA GLY A 148 4.23 14.87 0.92
C GLY A 148 5.33 15.69 1.63
N LEU A 149 6.35 15.05 2.19
CA LEU A 149 7.41 15.69 2.99
C LEU A 149 8.39 16.53 2.16
N ASP A 150 8.41 16.34 0.84
CA ASP A 150 9.27 17.05 -0.11
C ASP A 150 8.55 18.20 -0.85
N GLU A 151 7.23 18.33 -0.69
CA GLU A 151 6.51 19.43 -1.33
C GLU A 151 6.58 20.69 -0.47
N PRO A 152 6.92 21.85 -1.05
CA PRO A 152 6.84 23.11 -0.33
C PRO A 152 5.38 23.36 0.08
N GLU A 153 5.17 23.86 1.29
CA GLU A 153 3.85 24.30 1.74
C GLU A 153 3.32 25.38 0.80
N THR A 154 2.55 24.95 -0.19
CA THR A 154 1.83 25.84 -1.09
C THR A 154 0.38 25.42 -1.07
N ASP A 155 -0.47 26.44 -1.08
CA ASP A 155 -1.93 26.47 -1.08
C ASP A 155 -2.61 25.57 -2.15
N SER A 156 -1.83 24.80 -2.92
CA SER A 156 -2.25 23.95 -4.04
C SER A 156 -2.85 22.60 -3.63
N ARG A 157 -2.61 22.14 -2.39
CA ARG A 157 -3.26 20.94 -1.81
C ARG A 157 -4.51 21.25 -0.99
N ARG A 158 -4.84 22.53 -0.82
CA ARG A 158 -6.05 22.92 -0.11
C ARG A 158 -7.24 22.39 -0.90
N SER A 159 -8.07 21.58 -0.25
CA SER A 159 -9.27 21.06 -0.90
C SER A 159 -10.10 22.26 -1.38
N PRO A 160 -10.62 22.26 -2.61
CA PRO A 160 -11.57 23.29 -3.04
C PRO A 160 -12.81 23.38 -2.13
N PHE A 161 -13.01 22.38 -1.28
CA PHE A 161 -14.11 22.28 -0.32
C PHE A 161 -13.71 22.63 1.12
N GLU A 162 -12.43 22.91 1.43
CA GLU A 162 -12.01 23.26 2.80
C GLU A 162 -12.69 24.53 3.32
N ASN A 163 -12.96 25.49 2.45
CA ASN A 163 -13.62 26.75 2.79
C ASN A 163 -15.17 26.65 2.85
N ILE A 164 -15.76 25.47 2.59
CA ILE A 164 -17.22 25.30 2.61
C ILE A 164 -17.75 25.04 4.02
N PHE A 165 -16.94 24.42 4.87
CA PHE A 165 -17.28 24.17 6.29
C PHE A 165 -16.60 25.16 7.23
N ALA A 166 -15.69 26.01 6.71
CA ALA A 166 -15.16 27.12 7.47
C ALA A 166 -16.30 28.14 7.70
N PRO A 167 -16.56 28.58 8.95
CA PRO A 167 -17.49 29.66 9.19
C PRO A 167 -17.01 30.90 8.41
N ALA A 168 -17.90 31.53 7.66
CA ALA A 168 -17.57 32.69 6.86
C ALA A 168 -17.19 33.86 7.78
N GLU A 169 -15.90 34.06 8.01
CA GLU A 169 -15.41 35.31 8.59
C GLU A 169 -15.49 36.39 7.51
N GLY A 170 -16.39 37.38 7.71
CA GLY A 170 -16.41 38.63 6.95
C GLY A 170 -17.66 38.90 6.12
N ALA A 171 -18.85 38.87 6.73
CA ALA A 171 -19.99 39.66 6.27
C ALA A 171 -20.26 40.76 7.29
N ASP A 172 -19.56 41.89 7.13
CA ASP A 172 -19.90 43.14 7.80
C ASP A 172 -21.30 43.59 7.34
N ALA A 173 -22.31 43.28 8.14
CA ALA A 173 -23.57 44.00 8.18
C ALA A 173 -23.57 44.80 9.49
N GLU A 174 -23.52 46.11 9.35
CA GLU A 174 -23.60 47.06 10.46
C GLU A 174 -24.88 46.86 11.29
N ASP A 175 -24.71 47.07 12.58
CA ASP A 175 -25.71 47.42 13.60
C ASP A 175 -26.85 46.43 13.87
N GLY A 176 -26.54 45.45 14.71
CA GLY A 176 -27.50 44.75 15.56
C GLY A 176 -26.85 44.46 16.90
N GLU A 177 -27.30 45.15 17.94
CA GLU A 177 -26.93 44.94 19.35
C GLU A 177 -26.96 43.44 19.68
N ASP A 178 -25.83 42.87 20.08
CA ASP A 178 -25.83 41.62 20.84
C ASP A 178 -24.89 41.77 22.03
N ASP A 179 -25.54 41.86 23.18
CA ASP A 179 -24.95 41.89 24.49
C ASP A 179 -24.14 40.62 24.69
N GLY A 180 -22.86 40.78 25.02
CA GLY A 180 -21.96 39.66 25.28
C GLY A 180 -22.46 38.81 26.45
N CYS A 181 -23.04 37.65 26.13
CA CYS A 181 -23.21 36.55 27.06
C CYS A 181 -22.20 35.45 26.71
N GLY A 182 -20.97 35.62 27.23
CA GLY A 182 -20.03 34.52 27.37
C GLY A 182 -20.59 33.55 28.41
N CYS A 183 -21.28 32.51 27.95
CA CYS A 183 -21.57 31.35 28.77
C CYS A 183 -20.42 30.36 28.55
N ASP A 184 -19.40 30.47 29.39
CA ASP A 184 -18.48 29.36 29.60
C ASP A 184 -19.28 28.18 30.17
N ASP A 185 -19.18 27.04 29.50
CA ASP A 185 -19.82 25.75 29.77
C ASP A 185 -19.16 25.03 30.97
N ASP A 186 -18.90 25.77 32.07
CA ASP A 186 -18.40 25.23 33.34
C ASP A 186 -18.99 26.02 34.53
N CYS A 187 -20.31 25.95 34.67
CA CYS A 187 -21.03 26.34 35.88
C CYS A 187 -21.85 25.13 36.38
N ASP A 188 -21.21 24.26 37.16
CA ASP A 188 -21.89 23.38 38.12
C ASP A 188 -22.55 24.25 39.20
N CYS A 189 -23.73 24.80 38.90
CA CYS A 189 -24.59 25.43 39.89
C CYS A 189 -25.60 24.40 40.39
N GLU A 190 -25.15 23.53 41.30
CA GLU A 190 -26.06 22.95 42.28
C GLU A 190 -26.44 24.06 43.28
N ASP A 191 -27.75 24.20 43.49
CA ASP A 191 -28.42 24.99 44.53
C ASP A 191 -28.64 26.50 44.31
N ASP A 192 -29.85 26.87 44.71
CA ASP A 192 -30.53 28.17 44.68
C ASP A 192 -29.70 29.36 45.25
N GLU A 193 -30.01 30.56 44.73
CA GLU A 193 -29.68 31.92 45.24
C GLU A 193 -28.56 32.68 44.48
N CYS A 194 -28.93 33.37 43.38
CA CYS A 194 -28.14 34.47 42.82
C CYS A 194 -28.63 35.81 43.38
N ASP A 195 -27.94 36.35 44.39
CA ASP A 195 -28.01 37.76 44.77
C ASP A 195 -27.10 38.59 43.85
N ASP A 196 -27.65 39.72 43.43
CA ASP A 196 -27.06 40.76 42.58
C ASP A 196 -25.81 41.42 43.21
N ASP A 197 -25.04 42.13 42.38
CA ASP A 197 -23.89 42.99 42.73
C ASP A 197 -22.48 42.36 42.81
N GLY A 198 -21.75 42.38 41.68
CA GLY A 198 -20.29 42.52 41.75
C GLY A 198 -19.45 42.06 40.56
N CYS A 199 -19.50 42.75 39.41
CA CYS A 199 -18.41 42.71 38.43
C CYS A 199 -18.17 44.11 37.84
N ASP A 200 -17.11 44.77 38.32
CA ASP A 200 -16.70 46.15 38.05
C ASP A 200 -15.71 46.17 36.87
N CYS A 201 -16.10 46.73 35.72
CA CYS A 201 -15.25 46.84 34.53
C CYS A 201 -15.05 48.33 34.17
N HIS A 202 -13.91 48.89 34.58
CA HIS A 202 -13.51 50.27 34.34
C HIS A 202 -13.34 50.64 32.85
N HIS A 203 -13.98 51.73 32.45
CA HIS A 203 -13.76 52.45 31.19
C HIS A 203 -12.33 53.01 31.04
N HIS A 204 -11.71 52.81 29.86
CA HIS A 204 -10.69 53.73 29.35
C HIS A 204 -11.09 54.32 27.99
N ARG A 205 -10.89 55.64 27.92
CA ARG A 205 -11.42 56.64 26.98
C ARG A 205 -10.43 56.87 25.85
N HIS A 206 -10.93 57.02 24.62
CA HIS A 206 -10.21 57.40 23.41
C HIS A 206 -9.37 58.69 23.55
N GLY A 207 -8.22 58.69 22.86
CA GLY A 207 -7.45 59.85 22.41
C GLY A 207 -6.80 59.53 21.07
#